data_AF-A0AAE4S2M8-F1
#
_entry.id   AF-A0AAE4S2M8-F1
#
_cell.length_a   1.000
_cell.length_b   1.000
_cell.length_c   1.000
_cell.angle_alpha   90.00
_cell.angle_beta   90.00
_cell.angle_gamma   90.00
#
_symmetry.space_group_name_H-M   'P 1'
#
loop_
_entity.id
_entity.type
_entity.pdbx_description
1 polymer ?
#
loop_
_entity_poly.entity_id
_entity_poly.type
_entity_poly.pdbx_seq_one_letter_code
_entity_poly.pdbx_strand_id
1 'polypeptide(L)'
;MDKGIYCLILECTAPQTVRVGALGELDFPSGWYLYAGSALGSGGLLRVSRHVRFYREQYRKPKWHIDYLLASPEVRLCRTVCAKTESDLECVLAASLGGDGVPSFGCSDCDCATHLFYREEMPEAEVLAAFERTGLCGSVHDVLPPTENTDHTEISRKNITEQTRTSQK
;
A
#
# COMPACT_ATOMS: atom_id res chain seq x y z
N MET A 1 -16.49 15.13 -7.78
CA MET A 1 -15.69 13.96 -7.39
C MET A 1 -15.48 14.04 -5.91
N ASP A 2 -15.77 12.97 -5.17
CA ASP A 2 -15.81 13.05 -3.72
C ASP A 2 -14.40 13.24 -3.18
N LYS A 3 -14.14 14.38 -2.54
CA LYS A 3 -12.89 14.65 -1.82
C LYS A 3 -12.93 14.02 -0.44
N GLY A 4 -11.77 13.88 0.16
CA GLY A 4 -11.70 13.40 1.53
C GLY A 4 -10.29 13.16 2.04
N ILE A 5 -10.24 12.37 3.10
CA ILE A 5 -9.04 11.80 3.67
C ILE A 5 -9.19 10.28 3.75
N TYR A 6 -8.08 9.57 3.82
CA TYR A 6 -8.07 8.12 3.93
C TYR A 6 -6.93 7.63 4.82
N CYS A 7 -7.08 6.43 5.33
CA CYS A 7 -6.01 5.64 5.93
C CYS A 7 -5.89 4.31 5.18
N LEU A 8 -4.66 3.90 4.86
CA LEU A 8 -4.38 2.54 4.41
C LEU A 8 -3.86 1.72 5.59
N ILE A 9 -4.40 0.52 5.79
CA ILE A 9 -3.93 -0.44 6.79
C ILE A 9 -3.17 -1.53 6.05
N LEU A 10 -1.87 -1.62 6.32
CA LEU A 10 -0.97 -2.56 5.69
C LEU A 10 -0.39 -3.53 6.72
N GLU A 11 -0.14 -4.76 6.31
CA GLU A 11 0.62 -5.75 7.06
C GLU A 11 1.96 -5.96 6.36
N CYS A 12 3.05 -5.82 7.11
CA CYS A 12 4.38 -6.26 6.73
C CYS A 12 4.60 -7.65 7.31
N THR A 13 4.57 -8.68 6.46
CA THR A 13 4.59 -10.08 6.87
C THR A 13 5.95 -10.56 7.35
N ALA A 14 7.02 -9.91 6.89
CA ALA A 14 8.39 -10.19 7.30
C ALA A 14 9.24 -8.90 7.25
N PRO A 15 10.26 -8.77 8.13
CA PRO A 15 11.17 -7.63 8.08
C PRO A 15 11.83 -7.47 6.70
N GLN A 16 11.91 -6.25 6.21
CA GLN A 16 12.45 -5.96 4.88
C GLN A 16 13.04 -4.54 4.79
N THR A 17 13.95 -4.34 3.83
CA THR A 17 14.46 -3.02 3.48
C THR A 17 13.89 -2.61 2.12
N VAL A 18 13.28 -1.43 2.04
CA VAL A 18 12.67 -0.92 0.80
C VAL A 18 13.33 0.40 0.40
N ARG A 19 13.69 0.54 -0.87
CA ARG A 19 14.15 1.82 -1.42
C ARG A 19 12.96 2.71 -1.80
N VAL A 20 12.71 3.75 -1.02
CA VAL A 20 11.54 4.62 -1.11
C VAL A 20 11.92 5.96 -1.74
N GLY A 21 11.91 6.04 -3.07
CA GLY A 21 12.10 7.29 -3.82
C GLY A 21 13.28 8.13 -3.32
N ALA A 22 13.01 9.38 -2.93
CA ALA A 22 14.01 10.31 -2.41
C ALA A 22 14.43 10.04 -0.96
N LEU A 23 13.68 9.23 -0.20
CA LEU A 23 14.00 8.86 1.18
C LEU A 23 15.11 7.79 1.27
N GLY A 24 15.50 7.19 0.16
CA GLY A 24 16.56 6.18 0.13
C GLY A 24 16.09 4.83 0.67
N GLU A 25 16.98 4.09 1.32
CA GLU A 25 16.69 2.78 1.91
C GLU A 25 16.14 2.96 3.33
N LEU A 26 15.01 2.31 3.59
CA LEU A 26 14.32 2.32 4.88
C LEU A 26 14.01 0.89 5.30
N ASP A 27 14.19 0.61 6.60
CA ASP A 27 13.86 -0.69 7.19
C ASP A 27 12.42 -0.70 7.70
N PHE A 28 11.73 -1.79 7.40
CA PHE A 28 10.35 -2.06 7.79
C PHE A 28 10.31 -3.37 8.57
N PRO A 29 10.30 -3.33 9.92
CA PRO A 29 10.01 -4.49 10.74
C PRO A 29 8.66 -5.13 10.38
N SER A 30 8.50 -6.41 10.70
CA SER A 30 7.19 -7.08 10.62
C SER A 30 6.20 -6.42 11.58
N GLY A 31 4.95 -6.32 11.15
CA GLY A 31 3.88 -5.68 11.91
C GLY A 31 2.94 -4.89 10.99
N TRP A 32 2.19 -3.97 11.57
CA TRP A 32 1.15 -3.22 10.92
C TRP A 32 1.59 -1.79 10.65
N TYR A 33 1.17 -1.26 9.50
CA TYR A 33 1.46 0.11 9.10
C TYR A 33 0.18 0.86 8.76
N LEU A 34 0.11 2.11 9.21
CA LEU A 34 -1.01 3.01 9.01
C LEU A 34 -0.55 4.21 8.21
N TYR A 35 -1.06 4.35 6.99
CA TYR A 35 -0.72 5.48 6.13
C TYR A 35 -1.88 6.47 6.06
N ALA A 36 -1.72 7.67 6.63
CA ALA A 36 -2.66 8.77 6.49
C ALA A 36 -2.46 9.50 5.16
N GLY A 37 -3.54 9.78 4.44
CA GLY A 37 -3.49 10.38 3.11
C GLY A 37 -4.60 11.39 2.84
N SER A 38 -4.25 12.47 2.14
CA SER A 38 -5.20 13.44 1.60
C SER A 38 -5.71 13.03 0.22
N ALA A 39 -6.99 13.24 -0.03
CA ALA A 39 -7.67 13.06 -1.31
C ALA A 39 -8.41 14.34 -1.74
N LEU A 40 -7.85 15.51 -1.46
CA LEU A 40 -8.44 16.81 -1.82
C LEU A 40 -8.15 17.28 -3.27
N GLY A 41 -7.24 16.61 -3.97
CA GLY A 41 -6.92 16.92 -5.36
C GLY A 41 -8.06 16.61 -6.33
N SER A 42 -7.90 16.96 -7.61
CA SER A 42 -8.93 16.81 -8.65
C SER A 42 -9.52 15.40 -8.80
N GLY A 43 -8.77 14.36 -8.41
CA GLY A 43 -9.20 12.96 -8.46
C GLY A 43 -9.98 12.47 -7.23
N GLY A 44 -10.09 13.26 -6.15
CA GLY A 44 -10.81 12.86 -4.95
C GLY A 44 -10.36 11.51 -4.37
N LEU A 45 -11.29 10.80 -3.72
CA LEU A 45 -11.12 9.47 -3.14
C LEU A 45 -10.85 8.36 -4.17
N LEU A 46 -10.92 8.62 -5.49
CA LEU A 46 -10.36 7.66 -6.46
C LEU A 46 -8.84 7.48 -6.29
N ARG A 47 -8.17 8.36 -5.53
CA ARG A 47 -6.80 8.14 -5.07
C ARG A 47 -6.66 6.82 -4.29
N VAL A 48 -7.66 6.44 -3.49
CA VAL A 48 -7.67 5.15 -2.77
C VAL A 48 -7.79 3.99 -3.76
N SER A 49 -8.72 4.06 -4.71
CA SER A 49 -8.84 3.06 -5.78
C SER A 49 -7.57 2.92 -6.60
N ARG A 50 -6.85 4.04 -6.83
CA ARG A 50 -5.56 4.07 -7.49
C ARG A 50 -4.50 3.27 -6.71
N HIS A 51 -4.44 3.40 -5.39
CA HIS A 51 -3.50 2.64 -4.55
C HIS A 51 -3.85 1.15 -4.56
N VAL A 52 -5.12 0.79 -4.39
CA VAL A 52 -5.59 -0.61 -4.44
C VAL A 52 -5.26 -1.26 -5.78
N ARG A 53 -5.52 -0.55 -6.89
CA ARG A 53 -5.19 -1.05 -8.23
C ARG A 53 -3.67 -1.20 -8.42
N PHE A 54 -2.90 -0.24 -7.91
CA PHE A 54 -1.44 -0.29 -8.00
C PHE A 54 -0.88 -1.48 -7.21
N TYR A 55 -1.36 -1.71 -5.99
CA TYR A 55 -1.01 -2.86 -5.16
C TYR A 55 -1.25 -4.19 -5.90
N ARG A 56 -2.37 -4.32 -6.61
CA ARG A 56 -2.73 -5.56 -7.32
C ARG A 56 -1.98 -5.78 -8.63
N GLU A 57 -1.84 -4.74 -9.43
CA GLU A 57 -1.42 -4.88 -10.83
C GLU A 57 0.00 -4.37 -11.08
N GLN A 58 0.56 -3.55 -10.16
CA GLN A 58 1.80 -2.80 -10.35
C GLN A 58 1.86 -2.10 -11.74
N TYR A 59 0.71 -1.67 -12.24
CA TYR A 59 0.47 -1.27 -13.63
C TYR A 59 1.26 -0.04 -14.13
N ARG A 60 2.05 0.57 -13.25
CA ARG A 60 2.85 1.76 -13.53
C ARG A 60 3.98 1.88 -12.53
N LYS A 61 4.81 2.91 -12.69
CA LYS A 61 5.84 3.24 -11.70
C LYS A 61 5.23 3.84 -10.41
N PRO A 62 5.86 3.60 -9.24
CA PRO A 62 5.52 4.30 -8.00
C PRO A 62 5.55 5.81 -8.18
N LYS A 63 4.57 6.52 -7.59
CA LYS A 63 4.51 8.00 -7.62
C LYS A 63 4.65 8.62 -6.24
N TRP A 64 4.06 7.99 -5.22
CA TRP A 64 4.11 8.46 -3.83
C TRP A 64 4.90 7.47 -2.98
N HIS A 65 5.41 7.91 -1.82
CA HIS A 65 6.19 7.05 -0.93
C HIS A 65 5.47 5.72 -0.62
N ILE A 66 4.16 5.79 -0.35
CA ILE A 66 3.35 4.59 -0.09
C ILE A 66 3.26 3.63 -1.29
N ASP A 67 3.38 4.12 -2.53
CA ASP A 67 3.41 3.23 -3.70
C ASP A 67 4.68 2.36 -3.72
N TYR A 68 5.80 2.79 -3.14
CA TYR A 68 7.00 1.94 -3.04
C TYR A 68 6.78 0.80 -2.06
N LEU A 69 6.17 1.10 -0.91
CA LEU A 69 5.85 0.09 0.09
C LEU A 69 4.80 -0.90 -0.42
N LEU A 70 3.77 -0.42 -1.13
CA LEU A 70 2.75 -1.26 -1.78
C LEU A 70 3.28 -2.15 -2.91
N ALA A 71 4.46 -1.85 -3.47
CA ALA A 71 5.11 -2.69 -4.46
C ALA A 71 5.97 -3.80 -3.85
N SER A 72 6.19 -3.77 -2.53
CA SER A 72 7.09 -4.68 -1.84
C SER A 72 6.43 -6.05 -1.60
N PRO A 73 7.13 -7.17 -1.80
CA PRO A 73 6.54 -8.51 -1.73
C PRO A 73 6.03 -8.89 -0.34
N GLU A 74 6.67 -8.39 0.73
CA GLU A 74 6.28 -8.68 2.11
C GLU A 74 5.24 -7.70 2.65
N VAL A 75 4.65 -6.86 1.79
CA VAL A 75 3.58 -5.92 2.19
C VAL A 75 2.25 -6.36 1.61
N ARG A 76 1.25 -6.45 2.48
CA ARG A 76 -0.15 -6.66 2.12
C ARG A 76 -0.95 -5.42 2.45
N LEU A 77 -1.64 -4.87 1.46
CA LEU A 77 -2.69 -3.88 1.72
C LEU A 77 -3.94 -4.64 2.17
N CYS A 78 -4.28 -4.56 3.46
CA CYS A 78 -5.37 -5.32 4.04
C CYS A 78 -6.71 -4.58 3.94
N ARG A 79 -6.72 -3.30 4.32
CA ARG A 79 -7.94 -2.48 4.40
C ARG A 79 -7.68 -1.03 4.00
N THR A 80 -8.75 -0.36 3.57
CA THR A 80 -8.78 1.09 3.43
C THR A 80 -9.88 1.66 4.30
N VAL A 81 -9.62 2.82 4.91
CA VAL A 81 -10.62 3.58 5.67
C VAL A 81 -10.73 4.95 5.03
N CYS A 82 -11.93 5.35 4.63
CA CYS A 82 -12.14 6.60 3.89
C CYS A 82 -13.23 7.45 4.54
N ALA A 83 -13.07 8.77 4.52
CA ALA A 83 -14.16 9.68 4.87
C ALA A 83 -14.20 10.87 3.90
N LYS A 84 -15.42 11.26 3.50
CA LYS A 84 -15.64 12.41 2.63
C LYS A 84 -15.49 13.70 3.43
N THR A 85 -14.72 14.64 2.89
CA THR A 85 -14.57 15.98 3.45
C THR A 85 -13.97 16.93 2.40
N GLU A 86 -14.34 18.20 2.48
CA GLU A 86 -13.68 19.28 1.72
C GLU A 86 -12.56 19.95 2.53
N SER A 87 -12.45 19.64 3.83
CA SER A 87 -11.45 20.22 4.73
C SER A 87 -10.14 19.45 4.68
N ASP A 88 -9.03 20.17 4.85
CA ASP A 88 -7.70 19.59 4.93
C ASP A 88 -7.42 19.02 6.32
N LEU A 89 -7.77 17.75 6.50
CA LEU A 89 -7.73 17.04 7.78
C LEU A 89 -6.69 15.91 7.80
N GLU A 90 -5.82 15.80 6.79
CA GLU A 90 -4.79 14.76 6.73
C GLU A 90 -3.83 14.86 7.91
N CYS A 91 -3.31 16.07 8.19
CA CYS A 91 -2.42 16.29 9.32
C CYS A 91 -3.12 16.05 10.67
N VAL A 92 -4.42 16.36 10.77
CA VAL A 92 -5.23 16.09 11.96
C VAL A 92 -5.42 14.58 12.16
N LEU A 93 -5.65 13.84 11.08
CA LEU A 93 -5.71 12.37 11.10
C LEU A 93 -4.37 11.77 11.49
N ALA A 94 -3.27 12.22 10.90
CA ALA A 94 -1.91 11.78 11.22
C ALA A 94 -1.56 12.03 12.69
N ALA A 95 -1.84 13.23 13.20
CA ALA A 95 -1.67 13.55 14.61
C ALA A 95 -2.56 12.70 15.53
N SER A 96 -3.77 12.36 15.08
CA SER A 96 -4.70 11.51 15.82
C SER A 96 -4.24 10.05 15.89
N LEU A 97 -3.49 9.56 14.90
CA LEU A 97 -2.86 8.23 14.94
C LEU A 97 -1.65 8.23 15.87
N GLY A 98 -0.69 9.14 15.64
CA GLY A 98 0.50 9.31 16.49
C GLY A 98 1.32 8.03 16.71
N GLY A 99 2.20 8.06 17.72
CA GLY A 99 3.06 6.93 18.08
C GLY A 99 4.24 6.73 17.13
N ASP A 100 4.82 5.53 17.17
CA ASP A 100 5.97 5.18 16.35
C ASP A 100 5.62 5.20 14.86
N GLY A 101 6.57 5.62 14.04
CA GLY A 101 6.38 5.71 12.60
C GLY A 101 7.67 5.98 11.85
N VAL A 102 7.58 5.97 10.52
CA VAL A 102 8.74 6.08 9.62
C VAL A 102 9.03 7.55 9.35
N PRO A 103 10.15 8.12 9.81
CA PRO A 103 10.41 9.55 9.70
C PRO A 103 10.33 10.07 8.25
N SER A 104 9.78 11.27 8.09
CA SER A 104 9.62 11.99 6.81
C SER A 104 8.75 11.27 5.76
N PHE A 105 8.08 10.18 6.13
CA PHE A 105 7.30 9.39 5.18
C PHE A 105 5.95 10.04 4.88
N GLY A 106 5.80 10.53 3.66
CA GLY A 106 4.50 10.99 3.12
C GLY A 106 4.07 12.38 3.57
N CYS A 107 4.98 13.13 4.19
CA CYS A 107 4.75 14.48 4.73
C CYS A 107 5.68 15.53 4.08
N SER A 108 5.94 15.43 2.77
CA SER A 108 6.88 16.33 2.08
C SER A 108 6.40 17.78 1.96
N ASP A 109 5.10 18.01 2.14
CA ASP A 109 4.40 19.28 2.00
C ASP A 109 3.81 19.79 3.33
N CYS A 110 4.17 19.18 4.46
CA CYS A 110 3.78 19.62 5.80
C CYS A 110 4.90 19.42 6.83
N ASP A 111 4.71 19.94 8.04
CA ASP A 111 5.68 19.83 9.14
C ASP A 111 5.49 18.57 10.00
N CYS A 112 4.66 17.61 9.57
CA CYS A 112 4.47 16.37 10.30
C CYS A 112 5.75 15.53 10.33
N ALA A 113 6.03 14.87 11.45
CA ALA A 113 7.16 13.95 11.56
C ALA A 113 7.03 12.75 10.60
N THR A 114 5.80 12.29 10.37
CA THR A 114 5.46 11.19 9.45
C THR A 114 3.95 11.13 9.21
N HIS A 115 3.54 10.56 8.09
CA HIS A 115 2.19 10.07 7.82
C HIS A 115 2.12 8.53 7.77
N LEU A 116 3.20 7.81 8.08
CA LEU A 116 3.25 6.35 8.14
C LEU A 116 3.62 5.87 9.55
N PHE A 117 2.67 5.25 10.24
CA PHE A 117 2.82 4.81 11.64
C PHE A 117 2.95 3.29 11.72
N TYR A 118 3.63 2.79 12.75
CA TYR A 118 3.88 1.36 13.00
C TYR A 118 3.10 0.86 14.21
N ARG A 119 2.59 -0.38 14.15
CA ARG A 119 1.94 -1.09 15.26
C ARG A 119 2.34 -2.56 15.24
N GLU A 120 2.40 -3.19 16.41
CA GLU A 120 2.63 -4.64 16.50
C GLU A 120 1.36 -5.45 16.17
N GLU A 121 0.18 -4.91 16.50
CA GLU A 121 -1.11 -5.58 16.36
C GLU A 121 -2.04 -4.85 15.36
N MET A 122 -3.06 -5.57 14.87
CA MET A 122 -4.06 -5.07 13.92
C MET A 122 -4.78 -3.81 14.46
N PRO A 123 -4.59 -2.62 13.84
CA PRO A 123 -4.99 -1.35 14.44
C PRO A 123 -6.33 -0.77 13.94
N GLU A 124 -7.27 -1.60 13.46
CA GLU A 124 -8.51 -1.10 12.86
C GLU A 124 -9.32 -0.20 13.81
N ALA A 125 -9.52 -0.62 15.05
CA ALA A 125 -10.27 0.15 16.03
C ALA A 125 -9.59 1.50 16.32
N GLU A 126 -8.26 1.53 16.33
CA GLU A 126 -7.48 2.76 16.50
C GLU A 126 -7.69 3.72 15.33
N VAL A 127 -7.67 3.21 14.09
CA VAL A 127 -7.91 4.02 12.88
C VAL A 127 -9.30 4.62 12.92
N LEU A 128 -10.33 3.82 13.23
CA LEU A 128 -11.71 4.34 13.34
C LEU A 128 -11.82 5.44 14.40
N ALA A 129 -11.23 5.25 15.57
CA ALA A 129 -11.19 6.26 16.62
C ALA A 129 -10.42 7.53 16.18
N ALA A 130 -9.38 7.40 15.34
CA ALA A 130 -8.66 8.54 14.79
C ALA A 130 -9.53 9.34 13.80
N PHE A 131 -10.33 8.68 12.96
CA PHE A 131 -11.32 9.37 12.12
C PHE A 131 -12.35 10.12 12.97
N GLU A 132 -12.86 9.51 14.03
CA GLU A 132 -13.82 10.17 14.95
C GLU A 132 -13.23 11.44 15.58
N ARG A 133 -11.93 11.44 15.93
CA ARG A 133 -11.22 12.63 16.43
C ARG A 133 -11.13 13.76 15.40
N THR A 134 -11.22 13.46 14.10
CA THR A 134 -11.35 14.48 13.04
C THR A 134 -12.78 15.00 12.86
N GLY A 135 -13.75 14.44 13.57
CA GLY A 135 -15.18 14.72 13.40
C GLY A 135 -15.81 13.98 12.22
N LEU A 136 -15.17 12.92 11.72
CA LEU A 136 -15.62 12.14 10.56
C LEU A 136 -15.88 10.68 10.95
N CYS A 137 -16.80 10.03 10.24
CA CYS A 137 -16.99 8.58 10.33
C CYS A 137 -16.27 7.90 9.16
N GLY A 138 -15.26 7.08 9.47
CA GLY A 138 -14.48 6.33 8.50
C GLY A 138 -15.22 5.10 7.98
N SER A 139 -15.32 4.94 6.66
CA SER A 139 -15.86 3.74 6.01
C SER A 139 -14.74 2.74 5.73
N VAL A 140 -14.83 1.54 6.29
CA VAL A 140 -13.84 0.46 6.09
C VAL A 140 -14.17 -0.33 4.83
N HIS A 141 -13.14 -0.65 4.05
CA HIS A 141 -13.23 -1.56 2.91
C HIS A 141 -12.10 -2.59 2.96
N ASP A 142 -12.45 -3.87 2.93
CA ASP A 142 -11.48 -4.95 2.78
C ASP A 142 -10.86 -4.94 1.39
N VAL A 143 -9.54 -5.10 1.34
CA VAL A 143 -8.81 -5.29 0.10
C VAL A 143 -8.53 -6.78 -0.02
N LEU A 144 -9.31 -7.45 -0.88
CA LEU A 144 -9.06 -8.84 -1.20
C LEU A 144 -7.63 -8.97 -1.77
N PRO A 145 -6.86 -9.97 -1.32
CA PRO A 145 -5.52 -10.22 -1.85
C PRO A 145 -5.61 -10.42 -3.37
N PRO A 146 -4.55 -10.10 -4.12
CA PRO A 146 -4.47 -10.47 -5.52
C PRO A 146 -4.75 -11.96 -5.62
N THR A 147 -5.74 -12.37 -6.42
CA THR A 147 -5.96 -13.79 -6.69
C THR A 147 -4.65 -14.34 -7.23
N GLU A 148 -4.09 -15.37 -6.60
CA GLU A 148 -2.96 -16.10 -7.15
C GLU A 148 -3.37 -16.53 -8.57
N ASN A 149 -2.70 -15.97 -9.58
CA ASN A 149 -2.76 -16.55 -10.91
C ASN A 149 -2.15 -17.93 -10.75
N THR A 150 -2.99 -18.96 -10.74
CA THR A 150 -2.55 -20.34 -10.95
C THR A 150 -1.73 -20.34 -12.22
N ASP A 151 -0.43 -20.52 -12.06
CA ASP A 151 0.53 -20.59 -13.13
C ASP A 151 0.15 -21.80 -14.00
N HIS A 152 -0.43 -21.55 -15.18
CA HIS A 152 -0.42 -22.53 -16.25
C HIS A 152 1.00 -22.55 -16.85
N THR A 153 1.97 -23.00 -16.05
CA THR A 153 3.13 -23.71 -16.59
C THR A 153 2.60 -24.98 -17.26
N GLU A 154 2.31 -24.88 -18.55
CA GLU A 154 2.26 -26.04 -19.45
C GLU A 154 3.68 -26.65 -19.50
N ILE A 155 3.97 -27.45 -18.49
CA ILE A 155 5.06 -28.42 -18.52
C ILE A 155 4.69 -29.49 -19.55
N SER A 156 5.58 -29.64 -20.53
CA SER A 156 5.80 -30.87 -21.29
C SER A 156 4.73 -31.25 -22.33
N ARG A 157 4.89 -30.71 -23.54
CA ARG A 157 4.62 -31.48 -24.75
C ARG A 157 5.84 -31.46 -25.67
N LYS A 158 6.45 -32.65 -25.77
CA LYS A 158 7.27 -33.19 -26.88
C LYS A 158 8.80 -33.01 -26.79
N ASN A 159 9.42 -33.90 -26.00
CA ASN A 159 10.52 -34.71 -26.53
C ASN A 159 9.93 -35.88 -27.34
N ILE A 160 10.71 -36.42 -28.30
CA ILE A 160 10.42 -37.48 -29.30
C ILE A 160 10.01 -36.82 -30.64
N THR A 161 10.85 -36.67 -31.68
CA THR A 161 12.01 -37.44 -32.18
C THR A 161 12.80 -36.56 -33.17
N GLU A 162 14.01 -36.99 -33.54
CA GLU A 162 14.76 -36.62 -34.76
C GLU A 162 15.89 -35.60 -34.64
N GLN A 163 16.96 -35.99 -33.92
CA GLN A 163 18.31 -35.82 -34.44
C GLN A 163 19.14 -37.06 -34.11
N THR A 164 19.28 -37.98 -35.08
CA THR A 164 20.54 -38.65 -35.44
C THR A 164 20.27 -39.68 -36.53
N ARG A 165 20.63 -39.37 -37.78
CA ARG A 165 21.53 -40.17 -38.62
C ARG A 165 21.59 -39.61 -40.04
N THR A 166 22.53 -38.71 -40.24
CA THR A 166 23.27 -38.59 -41.49
C THR A 166 24.64 -39.19 -41.24
N SER A 167 24.95 -40.36 -41.80
CA SER A 167 26.29 -40.71 -42.30
C SER A 167 26.31 -42.08 -43.00
N GLN A 168 26.54 -42.04 -44.31
CA GLN A 168 27.48 -42.88 -45.08
C GLN A 168 27.58 -44.39 -44.76
N LYS A 169 26.99 -45.24 -45.61
CA LYS A 169 27.67 -46.04 -46.65
C LYS A 169 26.68 -46.92 -47.40
#